data_AF-A0A1X3JM35-F1
#
_entry.id   AF-A0A1X3JM35-F1
#
_cell.length_a   1.000
_cell.length_b   1.000
_cell.length_c   1.000
_cell.angle_alpha   90.00
_cell.angle_beta   90.00
_cell.angle_gamma   90.00
#
_symmetry.space_group_name_H-M   'P 1'
#
loop_
_entity.id
_entity.type
_entity.pdbx_description
1 polymer ?
#
loop_
_entity_poly.entity_id
_entity_poly.type
_entity_poly.pdbx_seq_one_letter_code
_entity_poly.pdbx_strand_id
1 'polypeptide(L)'
;MQMMRCEMPSTPEEKKKVLTRVRRIRGQIDALERSLEGDAECRAILQQIAAVRGAANGLMAEVLESHIRETFDRNDCYSREVSQSVDDTIELVRAYLK
;
A
#
# COMPACT_ATOMS: atom_id res chain seq x y z
N MET A 1 21.47 -10.82 -11.98
CA MET A 1 20.21 -10.06 -11.89
C MET A 1 19.42 -10.63 -10.71
N GLN A 2 19.80 -10.23 -9.49
CA GLN A 2 19.14 -10.71 -8.27
C GLN A 2 17.77 -10.07 -8.25
N MET A 3 16.72 -10.86 -8.50
CA MET A 3 15.36 -10.40 -8.21
C MET A 3 15.35 -10.02 -6.73
N MET A 4 15.16 -8.72 -6.47
CA MET A 4 14.81 -8.18 -5.18
C MET A 4 13.55 -8.92 -4.75
N ARG A 5 13.71 -10.01 -3.99
CA ARG A 5 12.60 -10.64 -3.30
C ARG A 5 12.18 -9.63 -2.25
N CYS A 6 11.23 -8.76 -2.59
CA CYS A 6 10.36 -8.17 -1.58
C CYS A 6 9.72 -9.37 -0.88
N GLU A 7 10.29 -9.82 0.23
CA GLU A 7 9.59 -10.72 1.11
C GLU A 7 8.34 -9.98 1.58
N MET A 8 7.23 -10.43 1.03
CA MET A 8 5.88 -10.07 1.43
C MET A 8 5.72 -10.35 2.93
N PRO A 9 4.83 -9.62 3.64
CA PRO A 9 4.81 -9.52 5.10
C PRO A 9 5.05 -10.85 5.81
N SER A 10 6.04 -10.84 6.69
CA SER A 10 6.59 -11.99 7.41
C SER A 10 5.60 -12.59 8.40
N THR A 11 4.52 -11.86 8.74
CA THR A 11 3.47 -12.37 9.62
C THR A 11 2.18 -12.74 8.85
N PRO A 12 1.51 -13.84 9.23
CA PRO A 12 0.25 -14.26 8.60
C PRO A 12 -0.87 -13.21 8.75
N GLU A 13 -0.81 -12.37 9.79
CA GLU A 13 -1.77 -11.31 10.07
C GLU A 13 -1.63 -10.13 9.10
N GLU A 14 -0.40 -9.66 8.86
CA GLU A 14 -0.13 -8.60 7.89
C GLU A 14 -0.44 -9.06 6.47
N LYS A 15 -0.12 -10.30 6.12
CA LYS A 15 -0.52 -10.90 4.84
C LYS A 15 -2.03 -10.86 4.64
N LYS A 16 -2.81 -11.14 5.69
CA LYS A 16 -4.29 -11.07 5.64
C LYS A 16 -4.78 -9.63 5.47
N LYS A 17 -4.17 -8.66 6.15
CA LYS A 17 -4.48 -7.22 6.01
C LYS A 17 -4.22 -6.73 4.59
N VAL A 18 -3.03 -7.01 4.04
CA VAL A 18 -2.65 -6.66 2.65
C VAL A 18 -3.60 -7.29 1.64
N LEU A 19 -3.91 -8.60 1.78
CA LEU A 19 -4.86 -9.28 0.89
C LEU A 19 -6.27 -8.67 0.95
N THR A 20 -6.70 -8.21 2.12
CA THR A 20 -8.01 -7.56 2.29
C THR A 20 -8.06 -6.25 1.50
N ARG A 21 -6.98 -5.46 1.52
CA ARG A 21 -6.89 -4.22 0.74
C ARG A 21 -6.82 -4.46 -0.75
N VAL A 22 -6.05 -5.44 -1.20
CA VAL A 22 -6.01 -5.84 -2.61
C VAL A 22 -7.40 -6.25 -3.11
N ARG A 23 -8.16 -7.03 -2.32
CA ARG A 23 -9.54 -7.41 -2.65
C ARG A 23 -10.47 -6.19 -2.72
N ARG A 24 -10.29 -5.21 -1.83
CA ARG A 24 -11.05 -3.95 -1.87
C ARG A 24 -10.75 -3.15 -3.13
N ILE A 25 -9.47 -3.01 -3.50
CA ILE A 25 -9.06 -2.31 -4.73
C ILE A 25 -9.64 -3.00 -5.96
N ARG A 26 -9.62 -4.35 -6.01
CA ARG A 26 -10.28 -5.11 -7.08
C ARG A 26 -11.75 -4.74 -7.21
N GLY A 27 -12.50 -4.74 -6.11
CA GLY A 27 -13.92 -4.35 -6.16
C GLY A 27 -14.16 -2.91 -6.63
N GLN A 28 -13.21 -1.99 -6.38
CA GLN A 28 -13.26 -0.63 -6.93
C GLN A 28 -13.00 -0.61 -8.45
N ILE A 29 -12.07 -1.44 -8.94
CA ILE A 29 -11.80 -1.60 -10.38
C ILE A 29 -13.00 -2.24 -11.08
N ASP A 30 -13.59 -3.29 -10.52
CA ASP A 30 -14.79 -3.95 -11.07
C ASP A 30 -16.00 -2.99 -11.11
N ALA A 31 -16.07 -2.02 -10.17
CA ALA A 31 -17.08 -0.97 -10.19
C ALA A 31 -16.80 0.10 -11.25
N LEU A 32 -15.53 0.46 -11.45
CA LEU A 32 -15.09 1.38 -12.50
C LEU A 32 -15.37 0.80 -13.88
N GLU A 33 -15.07 -0.47 -14.11
CA GLU A 33 -15.35 -1.20 -15.36
C GLU A 33 -16.84 -1.15 -15.69
N ARG A 34 -17.72 -1.55 -14.75
CA ARG A 34 -19.18 -1.45 -14.93
C ARG A 34 -19.67 -0.03 -15.20
N SER A 35 -19.01 0.98 -14.64
CA SER A 35 -19.37 2.39 -14.87
C SER A 35 -18.97 2.86 -16.27
N LEU A 36 -17.87 2.33 -16.81
CA LEU A 36 -17.44 2.57 -18.19
C LEU A 36 -18.34 1.84 -19.20
N GLU A 37 -18.80 0.62 -18.88
CA GLU A 37 -19.75 -0.13 -19.72
C GLU A 37 -21.16 0.49 -19.70
N GLY A 38 -21.56 1.09 -18.58
CA GLY A 38 -22.90 1.63 -18.36
C GLY A 38 -23.09 3.10 -18.74
N ASP A 39 -22.17 3.72 -19.50
CA ASP A 39 -22.18 5.14 -19.88
C ASP A 39 -22.35 6.10 -18.68
N ALA A 40 -21.65 5.83 -17.58
CA ALA A 40 -21.66 6.72 -16.42
C ALA A 40 -21.06 8.09 -16.74
N GLU A 41 -21.47 9.12 -16.00
CA GLU A 41 -20.93 10.47 -16.18
C GLU A 41 -19.40 10.49 -15.99
N CYS A 42 -18.71 11.22 -16.86
CA CYS A 42 -17.25 11.39 -16.81
C CYS A 42 -16.74 11.84 -15.43
N ARG A 43 -17.51 12.68 -14.73
CA ARG A 43 -17.21 13.09 -13.34
C ARG A 43 -17.17 11.91 -12.37
N ALA A 44 -18.12 10.99 -12.46
CA ALA A 44 -18.19 9.81 -11.59
C ALA A 44 -17.01 8.86 -11.85
N ILE A 45 -16.66 8.66 -13.13
CA ILE A 45 -15.48 7.88 -13.55
C ILE A 45 -14.20 8.48 -12.96
N LEU A 46 -14.01 9.80 -13.08
CA LEU A 46 -12.83 10.48 -12.52
C LEU A 46 -12.75 10.34 -10.99
N GLN A 47 -13.88 10.38 -10.28
CA GLN A 47 -13.93 10.15 -8.83
C GLN A 47 -13.55 8.71 -8.47
N GLN A 48 -14.02 7.73 -9.23
CA GLN A 48 -13.66 6.32 -9.03
C GLN A 48 -12.16 6.10 -9.25
N ILE A 49 -11.58 6.68 -10.30
CA ILE A 49 -10.13 6.62 -10.55
C ILE A 49 -9.34 7.23 -9.39
N ALA A 50 -9.75 8.40 -8.90
CA ALA A 50 -9.11 9.04 -7.76
C ALA A 50 -9.20 8.17 -6.48
N ALA A 51 -10.33 7.51 -6.26
CA ALA A 51 -10.51 6.59 -5.13
C ALA A 51 -9.62 5.34 -5.25
N VAL A 52 -9.46 4.77 -6.44
CA VAL A 52 -8.54 3.65 -6.71
C VAL A 52 -7.09 4.07 -6.46
N ARG A 53 -6.68 5.25 -6.96
CA ARG A 53 -5.34 5.80 -6.72
C ARG A 53 -5.06 5.96 -5.22
N GLY A 54 -6.00 6.56 -4.47
CA GLY A 54 -5.85 6.71 -3.02
C GLY A 54 -5.73 5.37 -2.28
N ALA A 55 -6.51 4.37 -2.69
CA ALA A 55 -6.42 3.02 -2.11
C ALA A 55 -5.07 2.33 -2.43
N ALA A 56 -4.56 2.49 -3.66
CA ALA A 56 -3.26 1.97 -4.07
C ALA A 56 -2.11 2.65 -3.31
N ASN A 57 -2.15 3.98 -3.14
CA ASN A 57 -1.15 4.73 -2.38
C ASN A 57 -1.13 4.29 -0.90
N GLY A 58 -2.29 4.08 -0.29
CA GLY A 58 -2.39 3.55 1.08
C GLY A 58 -1.77 2.15 1.20
N LEU A 59 -2.08 1.26 0.25
CA LEU A 59 -1.47 -0.08 0.21
C LEU A 59 0.05 -0.02 0.06
N MET A 60 0.56 0.86 -0.79
CA MET A 60 2.00 1.03 -1.00
C MET A 60 2.72 1.50 0.27
N ALA A 61 2.15 2.47 0.99
CA ALA A 61 2.70 2.95 2.25
C ALA A 61 2.78 1.84 3.31
N GLU A 62 1.76 0.99 3.41
CA GLU A 62 1.74 -0.12 4.37
C GLU A 62 2.76 -1.22 4.05
N VAL A 63 2.88 -1.57 2.77
CA VAL A 63 3.88 -2.57 2.33
C VAL A 63 5.30 -2.03 2.53
N LEU A 64 5.52 -0.75 2.25
CA LEU A 64 6.81 -0.12 2.48
C LEU A 64 7.18 -0.07 3.96
N GLU A 65 6.23 0.29 4.83
CA GLU A 65 6.42 0.28 6.28
C GLU A 65 6.82 -1.10 6.80
N SER A 66 6.07 -2.13 6.41
CA SER A 66 6.39 -3.52 6.75
C SER A 66 7.80 -3.91 6.27
N HIS A 67 8.15 -3.60 5.02
CA HIS A 67 9.45 -3.92 4.46
C HIS A 67 10.61 -3.22 5.18
N ILE A 68 10.43 -1.95 5.55
CA ILE A 68 11.44 -1.19 6.28
C ILE A 68 11.62 -1.77 7.68
N ARG A 69 10.54 -2.00 8.42
CA ARG A 69 10.61 -2.58 9.78
C ARG A 69 11.29 -3.95 9.78
N GLU A 70 10.95 -4.84 8.85
CA GLU A 70 11.56 -6.17 8.74
C GLU A 70 13.05 -6.12 8.38
N THR A 71 13.45 -5.18 7.53
CA THR A 71 14.86 -5.00 7.17
C THR A 71 15.68 -4.59 8.40
N PHE A 72 15.14 -3.75 9.28
CA PHE A 72 15.85 -3.34 10.49
C PHE A 72 15.84 -4.42 11.59
N ASP A 73 14.75 -5.18 11.72
CA ASP A 73 14.63 -6.27 12.71
C ASP A 73 15.61 -7.42 12.41
N ARG A 74 15.78 -7.77 11.13
CA ARG A 74 16.70 -8.83 10.71
C ARG A 74 18.18 -8.54 10.87
N ASN A 75 18.56 -7.28 11.04
CA ASN A 75 19.97 -6.89 11.17
C ASN A 75 20.42 -6.74 12.64
N ASP A 76 19.59 -7.16 13.63
CA ASP A 76 19.84 -6.94 15.07
C ASP A 76 20.11 -5.46 15.43
N CYS A 77 19.72 -4.54 14.55
CA CYS A 77 19.93 -3.09 14.68
C CYS A 77 18.74 -2.38 15.33
N TYR A 78 17.84 -3.11 16.02
CA TYR A 78 16.63 -2.55 16.58
C TYR A 78 16.92 -1.75 17.87
N SER A 79 17.36 -0.51 17.69
CA SER A 79 17.42 0.49 18.76
C SER A 79 16.17 1.37 18.75
N ARG A 80 15.85 1.97 19.90
CA ARG A 80 14.71 2.90 20.05
C ARG A 80 14.82 4.11 19.10
N GLU A 81 16.04 4.54 18.80
CA GLU A 81 16.34 5.62 17.84
C GLU A 81 16.06 5.20 16.39
N VAL A 82 16.42 3.96 16.02
CA VAL A 82 16.14 3.42 14.68
C VAL A 82 14.63 3.31 14.43
N SER A 83 13.85 2.88 15.43
CA SER A 83 12.39 2.83 15.31
C SER A 83 11.78 4.21 15.04
N GLN A 84 12.26 5.26 15.72
CA GLN A 84 11.77 6.63 15.51
C GLN A 84 12.13 7.13 14.11
N SER A 85 13.37 6.89 13.66
CA SER A 85 13.80 7.27 12.31
C SER A 85 13.01 6.57 11.20
N VAL A 86 12.57 5.32 11.43
CA VAL A 86 11.70 4.58 10.52
C VAL A 86 10.32 5.22 10.45
N ASP A 87 9.73 5.56 11.59
CA ASP A 87 8.42 6.20 11.65
C ASP A 87 8.42 7.56 10.92
N ASP A 88 9.46 8.39 11.13
CA ASP A 88 9.64 9.66 10.44
C ASP A 88 9.76 9.49 8.92
N THR A 89 10.49 8.47 8.48
CA THR A 89 10.66 8.16 7.05
C THR A 89 9.33 7.74 6.42
N ILE A 90 8.54 6.92 7.12
CA ILE A 90 7.22 6.50 6.67
C ILE A 90 6.25 7.67 6.61
N GLU A 91 6.31 8.58 7.57
CA GLU A 91 5.48 9.79 7.57
C GLU A 91 5.80 10.68 6.36
N LEU A 92 7.08 10.91 6.07
CA LEU A 92 7.51 11.63 4.87
C LEU A 92 7.01 10.93 3.60
N VAL A 93 7.20 9.62 3.48
CA VAL A 93 6.75 8.88 2.30
C VAL A 93 5.23 9.00 2.14
N ARG A 94 4.45 8.86 3.22
CA ARG A 94 2.98 9.06 3.18
C ARG A 94 2.60 10.49 2.77
N ALA A 95 3.35 11.50 3.19
CA ALA A 95 3.09 12.89 2.84
C ALA A 95 3.35 13.20 1.35
N TYR A 96 4.32 12.53 0.73
CA TYR A 96 4.69 12.71 -0.68
C TYR A 96 3.94 11.79 -1.65
N LEU A 97 3.35 10.69 -1.18
CA LEU A 97 2.51 9.80 -1.97
C LEU A 97 1.03 10.26 -1.97
N LYS A 98 0.65 11.08 -2.96
CA LYS A 98 -0.71 11.59 -3.18
C LYS A 98 -1.43 10.97 -4.39
#